data_AF-A0A1H7WFN7-F1
#
_entry.id   AF-A0A1H7WFN7-F1
#
_cell.length_a   1.000
_cell.length_b   1.000
_cell.length_c   1.000
_cell.angle_alpha   90.00
_cell.angle_beta   90.00
_cell.angle_gamma   90.00
#
_symmetry.space_group_name_H-M   'P 1'
#
loop_
_entity.id
_entity.type
_entity.pdbx_description
1 polymer ?
#
loop_
_entity_poly.entity_id
_entity_poly.type
_entity_poly.pdbx_seq_one_letter_code
_entity_poly.pdbx_strand_id
1 'polypeptide(L)'
;MTTITILPLQGIDIPGVGAINLGQSRSAIEKILGKPGDHSDGSRSFYDDYECRIDFDKLGMVEFIEFIYGPVPEKTQLSLYGIDPFRVGADNLLALLSEKNQGPVDDSEAEYCYGFVNISVGVWREFTEKDVQESIAAMKESGEYEDNRELLDEDLEKARNFWTIGIGTPGYYTIS
;
A
#
# COMPACT_ATOMS: atom_id res chain seq x y z
N MET A 1 4.19 15.03 -9.50
CA MET A 1 4.20 13.66 -8.98
C MET A 1 5.62 13.13 -8.97
N THR A 2 6.04 12.58 -7.84
CA THR A 2 7.33 11.90 -7.65
C THR A 2 7.16 10.43 -7.98
N THR A 3 7.93 9.90 -8.92
CA THR A 3 7.93 8.47 -9.22
C THR A 3 8.72 7.72 -8.16
N ILE A 4 8.19 6.61 -7.66
CA ILE A 4 8.86 5.76 -6.67
C ILE A 4 8.82 4.31 -7.15
N THR A 5 9.99 3.69 -7.24
CA THR A 5 10.10 2.28 -7.62
C THR A 5 10.14 1.42 -6.36
N ILE A 6 9.20 0.47 -6.27
CA ILE A 6 9.15 -0.53 -5.21
C ILE A 6 9.98 -1.73 -5.63
N LEU A 7 10.92 -2.13 -4.77
CA LEU A 7 11.81 -3.26 -4.96
C LEU A 7 11.60 -4.24 -3.79
N PRO A 8 10.69 -5.22 -3.91
CA PRO A 8 10.42 -6.16 -2.82
C PRO A 8 11.68 -6.81 -2.25
N LEU A 9 11.70 -7.00 -0.92
CA LEU A 9 12.85 -7.45 -0.11
C LEU A 9 14.08 -6.53 -0.11
N GLN A 10 14.08 -5.43 -0.86
CA GLN A 10 15.19 -4.48 -0.91
C GLN A 10 14.80 -3.14 -0.29
N GLY A 11 13.69 -2.55 -0.74
CA GLY A 11 13.27 -1.21 -0.32
C GLY A 11 12.64 -0.43 -1.47
N ILE A 12 12.89 0.88 -1.52
CA ILE A 12 12.37 1.77 -2.56
C ILE A 12 13.49 2.62 -3.16
N ASP A 13 13.32 2.98 -4.43
CA ASP A 13 14.19 3.94 -5.13
C ASP A 13 13.39 5.16 -5.58
N ILE A 14 13.89 6.34 -5.26
CA ILE A 14 13.28 7.62 -5.58
C ILE A 14 14.28 8.42 -6.46
N PRO A 15 14.06 8.49 -7.78
CA PRO A 15 14.99 9.15 -8.69
C PRO A 15 15.28 10.60 -8.29
N GLY A 16 16.57 10.92 -8.16
CA GLY A 16 17.03 12.26 -7.76
C GLY A 16 16.99 12.55 -6.25
N VAL A 17 16.42 11.65 -5.44
CA VAL A 17 16.39 11.75 -3.96
C VAL A 17 17.30 10.70 -3.35
N GLY A 18 17.15 9.44 -3.73
CA GLY A 18 17.97 8.32 -3.27
C GLY A 18 17.16 7.05 -2.97
N ALA A 19 17.89 5.98 -2.64
CA ALA A 19 17.30 4.70 -2.28
C ALA A 19 17.16 4.56 -0.76
N ILE A 20 16.04 3.97 -0.34
CA ILE A 20 15.74 3.63 1.05
C ILE A 20 15.68 2.11 1.13
N ASN A 21 16.61 1.51 1.87
CA ASN A 21 16.69 0.06 1.99
C ASN A 21 16.03 -0.43 3.28
N LEU A 22 15.42 -1.62 3.21
CA LEU A 22 15.08 -2.40 4.39
C LEU A 22 16.36 -2.68 5.20
N GLY A 23 16.25 -2.64 6.53
CA GLY A 23 17.39 -2.74 7.44
C GLY A 23 18.26 -1.48 7.50
N GLN A 24 17.88 -0.37 6.88
CA GLN A 24 18.57 0.91 7.04
C GLN A 24 18.15 1.59 8.35
N SER A 25 19.05 2.34 9.00
CA SER A 25 18.72 3.04 10.25
C SER A 25 17.86 4.27 10.00
N ARG A 26 16.99 4.62 10.96
CA ARG A 26 16.19 5.85 10.94
C ARG A 26 17.00 7.11 10.59
N SER A 27 18.16 7.29 11.22
CA SER A 27 19.01 8.46 10.99
C SER A 27 19.60 8.53 9.58
N ALA A 28 19.70 7.39 8.88
CA ALA A 28 20.10 7.37 7.48
C ALA A 28 18.91 7.69 6.56
N ILE A 29 17.69 7.28 6.91
CA ILE A 29 16.47 7.68 6.20
C ILE A 29 16.28 9.19 6.26
N GLU A 30 16.41 9.78 7.46
CA GLU A 30 16.22 11.21 7.67
C GLU A 30 17.23 12.07 6.90
N LYS A 31 18.42 11.54 6.58
CA LYS A 31 19.40 12.23 5.72
C LYS A 31 18.99 12.26 4.25
N ILE A 32 18.16 11.32 3.81
CA ILE A 32 17.72 11.18 2.42
C ILE A 32 16.38 11.89 2.22
N LEU A 33 15.40 11.59 3.08
CA LEU A 33 14.03 12.10 2.96
C LEU A 33 13.78 13.39 3.75
N GLY A 34 14.71 13.78 4.64
CA GLY A 34 14.51 14.87 5.58
C GLY A 34 13.80 14.41 6.86
N LYS A 35 13.36 15.39 7.66
CA LYS A 35 12.63 15.10 8.92
C LYS A 35 11.23 14.56 8.58
N PRO A 36 10.76 13.50 9.24
CA PRO A 36 9.41 12.99 9.02
C PRO A 36 8.35 13.93 9.63
N GLY A 37 7.09 13.73 9.23
CA GLY A 37 5.95 14.51 9.70
C GLY A 37 5.65 14.33 11.19
N ASP A 38 4.88 15.27 11.74
CA ASP A 38 4.65 15.37 13.19
C ASP A 38 3.85 14.21 13.81
N HIS A 39 3.16 13.41 12.98
CA HIS A 39 2.45 12.19 13.41
C HIS A 39 3.38 10.98 13.62
N SER A 40 4.69 11.15 13.42
CA SER A 40 5.69 10.10 13.62
C SER A 40 5.99 9.85 15.09
N ASP A 41 6.33 8.60 15.42
CA ASP A 41 6.68 8.18 16.77
C ASP A 41 8.00 7.40 16.81
N GLY A 42 8.27 6.67 17.91
CA GLY A 42 9.48 5.87 18.06
C GLY A 42 9.56 4.67 17.13
N SER A 43 8.42 4.13 16.70
CA SER A 43 8.26 2.93 15.87
C SER A 43 7.89 3.22 14.43
N ARG A 44 7.34 4.40 14.11
CA ARG A 44 6.86 4.76 12.77
C ARG A 44 7.25 6.16 12.36
N SER A 45 7.55 6.35 11.09
CA SER A 45 7.76 7.66 10.46
C SER A 45 6.87 7.85 9.26
N PHE A 46 6.18 8.99 9.20
CA PHE A 46 5.31 9.38 8.10
C PHE A 46 6.01 10.43 7.25
N TYR A 47 5.97 10.23 5.93
CA TYR A 47 6.58 11.11 4.96
C TYR A 47 5.53 11.56 3.94
N ASP A 48 4.78 12.59 4.30
CA ASP A 48 3.58 13.03 3.56
C ASP A 48 3.88 13.46 2.12
N ASP A 49 5.09 13.91 1.80
CA ASP A 49 5.50 14.27 0.43
C ASP A 49 5.80 13.06 -0.45
N TYR A 50 6.01 11.91 0.18
CA TYR A 50 6.24 10.62 -0.47
C TYR A 50 5.06 9.65 -0.23
N GLU A 51 3.99 10.12 0.44
CA GLU A 51 2.76 9.37 0.70
C GLU A 51 3.01 7.98 1.31
N CYS A 52 4.09 7.87 2.10
CA CYS A 52 4.55 6.61 2.65
C CYS A 52 4.75 6.67 4.17
N ARG A 53 4.51 5.52 4.80
CA ARG A 53 4.87 5.21 6.18
C ARG A 53 6.06 4.25 6.19
N ILE A 54 6.99 4.45 7.12
CA ILE A 54 8.12 3.57 7.36
C ILE A 54 8.07 3.13 8.81
N ASP A 55 8.02 1.81 9.04
CA ASP A 55 8.03 1.22 10.38
C ASP A 55 9.42 0.65 10.70
N PHE A 56 9.79 0.73 11.97
CA PHE A 56 11.10 0.35 12.48
C PHE A 56 11.02 -0.77 13.51
N ASP A 57 11.97 -1.70 13.42
CA ASP A 57 12.15 -2.74 14.42
C ASP A 57 12.62 -2.19 15.77
N LYS A 58 12.79 -3.09 16.75
CA LYS A 58 13.25 -2.74 18.11
C LYS A 58 14.67 -2.17 18.15
N LEU A 59 15.45 -2.31 17.08
CA LEU A 59 16.80 -1.76 16.93
C LEU A 59 16.80 -0.41 16.19
N GLY A 60 15.63 0.07 15.75
CA GLY A 60 15.49 1.32 15.00
C GLY A 60 15.87 1.19 13.52
N MET A 61 15.80 -0.02 12.98
CA MET A 61 16.09 -0.34 11.59
C MET A 61 14.79 -0.51 10.82
N VAL A 62 14.75 -0.05 9.56
CA VAL A 62 13.55 -0.16 8.71
C VAL A 62 13.17 -1.62 8.57
N GLU A 63 11.98 -2.00 9.05
CA GLU A 63 11.44 -3.35 8.87
C GLU A 63 10.32 -3.39 7.84
N PHE A 64 9.67 -2.26 7.58
CA PHE A 64 8.52 -2.16 6.68
C PHE A 64 8.36 -0.77 6.08
N ILE A 65 7.90 -0.71 4.82
CA ILE A 65 7.58 0.52 4.10
C ILE A 65 6.20 0.32 3.46
N GLU A 66 5.27 1.24 3.66
CA GLU A 66 3.92 1.18 3.11
C GLU A 66 3.52 2.49 2.44
N PHE A 67 2.89 2.41 1.27
CA PHE A 67 2.22 3.53 0.63
C PHE A 67 0.75 3.50 0.99
N ILE A 68 0.25 4.60 1.58
CA ILE A 68 -1.03 4.61 2.31
C ILE A 68 -2.10 5.54 1.73
N TYR A 69 -1.82 6.17 0.59
CA TYR A 69 -2.71 7.12 -0.09
C TYR A 69 -3.27 6.57 -1.41
N GLY A 70 -3.24 5.25 -1.61
CA GLY A 70 -3.93 4.63 -2.73
C GLY A 70 -5.46 4.70 -2.58
N PRO A 71 -6.20 4.39 -3.65
CA PRO A 71 -5.69 4.05 -4.98
C PRO A 71 -5.40 5.30 -5.84
N VAL A 72 -5.61 6.51 -5.30
CA VAL A 72 -5.44 7.78 -6.02
C VAL A 72 -4.45 8.69 -5.27
N PRO A 73 -3.14 8.33 -5.25
CA PRO A 73 -2.12 9.21 -4.67
C PRO A 73 -2.08 10.56 -5.41
N GLU A 74 -1.88 11.65 -4.67
CA GLU A 74 -1.82 13.00 -5.24
C GLU A 74 -0.39 13.41 -5.58
N LYS A 75 0.58 12.97 -4.76
CA LYS A 75 1.97 13.42 -4.83
C LYS A 75 2.89 12.40 -5.48
N THR A 76 2.55 11.12 -5.46
CA THR A 76 3.42 10.04 -5.93
C THR A 76 2.82 9.23 -7.07
N GLN A 77 3.69 8.58 -7.82
CA GLN A 77 3.33 7.53 -8.76
C GLN A 77 4.22 6.32 -8.50
N LEU A 78 3.61 5.17 -8.24
CA LEU A 78 4.35 3.96 -7.88
C LEU A 78 4.67 3.13 -9.12
N SER A 79 5.80 2.45 -9.07
CA SER A 79 6.19 1.44 -10.03
C SER A 79 6.61 0.17 -9.28
N LEU A 80 5.87 -0.91 -9.48
CA LEU A 80 6.20 -2.24 -8.99
C LEU A 80 6.30 -3.17 -10.20
N TYR A 81 7.48 -3.74 -10.44
CA TYR A 81 7.75 -4.55 -11.63
C TYR A 81 7.37 -3.86 -12.96
N GLY A 82 7.46 -2.53 -13.01
CA GLY A 82 7.16 -1.71 -14.19
C GLY A 82 5.69 -1.36 -14.39
N ILE A 83 4.81 -1.67 -13.43
CA ILE A 83 3.40 -1.28 -13.46
C ILE A 83 3.03 -0.40 -12.26
N ASP A 84 1.92 0.33 -12.38
CA ASP A 84 1.34 1.08 -11.26
C ASP A 84 0.39 0.17 -10.45
N PRO A 85 0.77 -0.22 -9.21
CA PRO A 85 -0.02 -1.15 -8.40
C PRO A 85 -1.39 -0.60 -8.02
N PHE A 86 -1.58 0.72 -7.97
CA PHE A 86 -2.86 1.33 -7.58
C PHE A 86 -3.84 1.51 -8.75
N ARG A 87 -3.42 1.20 -9.98
CA ARG A 87 -4.24 1.42 -11.18
C ARG A 87 -4.44 0.19 -12.05
N VAL A 88 -3.74 -0.90 -11.78
CA VAL A 88 -3.80 -2.13 -12.58
C VAL A 88 -5.08 -2.95 -12.33
N GLY A 89 -5.82 -2.67 -11.26
CA GLY A 89 -6.95 -3.47 -10.79
C GLY A 89 -6.52 -4.54 -9.79
N ALA A 90 -7.37 -4.79 -8.78
CA ALA A 90 -7.09 -5.72 -7.68
C ALA A 90 -6.70 -7.12 -8.18
N ASP A 91 -7.50 -7.72 -9.06
CA ASP A 91 -7.26 -9.08 -9.59
C ASP A 91 -5.93 -9.18 -10.35
N ASN A 92 -5.62 -8.19 -11.18
CA ASN A 92 -4.38 -8.16 -11.94
C ASN A 92 -3.16 -7.98 -11.02
N LEU A 93 -3.29 -7.16 -9.96
CA LEU A 93 -2.23 -7.01 -8.98
C LEU A 93 -2.01 -8.31 -8.22
N LEU A 94 -3.07 -8.98 -7.75
CA LEU A 94 -2.97 -10.27 -7.07
C LEU A 94 -2.34 -11.34 -7.96
N ALA A 95 -2.71 -11.39 -9.25
CA ALA A 95 -2.13 -12.32 -10.20
C ALA A 95 -0.62 -12.08 -10.40
N LEU A 96 -0.21 -10.82 -10.60
CA LEU A 96 1.21 -10.46 -10.72
C LEU A 96 1.99 -10.80 -9.45
N LEU A 97 1.47 -10.42 -8.28
CA LEU A 97 2.15 -10.67 -7.02
C LEU A 97 2.24 -12.16 -6.72
N SER A 98 1.21 -12.95 -7.03
CA SER A 98 1.24 -14.41 -6.91
C SER A 98 2.31 -15.04 -7.82
N GLU A 99 2.40 -14.57 -9.07
CA GLU A 99 3.43 -15.02 -10.03
C GLU A 99 4.84 -14.75 -9.50
N LYS A 100 5.08 -13.56 -8.95
CA LYS A 100 6.39 -13.17 -8.41
C LYS A 100 6.70 -13.81 -7.06
N ASN A 101 5.68 -14.09 -6.24
CA ASN A 101 5.82 -14.68 -4.92
C ASN A 101 6.29 -16.14 -4.99
N GLN A 102 5.76 -16.93 -5.93
CA GLN A 102 6.11 -18.36 -6.07
C GLN A 102 6.03 -19.14 -4.74
N GLY A 103 5.04 -18.85 -3.91
CA GLY A 103 4.94 -19.39 -2.57
C GLY A 103 3.61 -19.11 -1.89
N PRO A 104 3.55 -19.33 -0.56
CA PRO A 104 2.34 -19.11 0.23
C PRO A 104 1.86 -17.66 0.15
N VAL A 105 0.56 -17.50 0.10
CA VAL A 105 -0.14 -16.23 0.27
C VAL A 105 -0.97 -16.36 1.54
N ASP A 106 -0.82 -15.40 2.46
CA ASP A 106 -1.75 -15.21 3.56
C ASP A 106 -2.99 -14.49 3.02
N ASP A 107 -4.10 -15.22 2.99
CA ASP A 107 -5.41 -14.77 2.51
C ASP A 107 -6.47 -14.88 3.63
N SER A 108 -6.04 -14.91 4.89
CA SER A 108 -6.93 -15.05 6.05
C SER A 108 -7.95 -13.91 6.18
N GLU A 109 -7.64 -12.74 5.62
CA GLU A 109 -8.48 -11.54 5.55
C GLU A 109 -8.96 -11.25 4.12
N ALA A 110 -8.96 -12.25 3.24
CA ALA A 110 -9.54 -12.11 1.91
C ALA A 110 -11.02 -11.72 2.00
N GLU A 111 -11.52 -10.83 1.15
CA GLU A 111 -10.88 -10.26 -0.04
C GLU A 111 -10.22 -8.89 0.18
N TYR A 112 -9.97 -8.50 1.42
CA TYR A 112 -9.56 -7.14 1.79
C TYR A 112 -8.05 -7.00 1.93
N CYS A 113 -7.37 -8.05 2.42
CA CYS A 113 -5.95 -8.05 2.68
C CYS A 113 -5.30 -9.33 2.15
N TYR A 114 -4.08 -9.20 1.62
CA TYR A 114 -3.27 -10.33 1.18
C TYR A 114 -1.80 -10.11 1.53
N GLY A 115 -1.14 -11.14 2.06
CA GLY A 115 0.29 -11.17 2.36
C GLY A 115 1.05 -12.17 1.50
N PHE A 116 1.95 -11.71 0.64
CA PHE A 116 2.79 -12.53 -0.23
C PHE A 116 4.11 -12.88 0.47
N VAL A 117 4.17 -14.06 1.09
CA VAL A 117 5.18 -14.41 2.10
C VAL A 117 6.61 -14.37 1.57
N ASN A 118 6.89 -14.96 0.41
CA ASN A 118 8.26 -15.09 -0.11
C ASN A 118 8.86 -13.75 -0.55
N ILE A 119 8.04 -12.87 -1.12
CA ILE A 119 8.47 -11.53 -1.56
C ILE A 119 8.24 -10.46 -0.49
N SER A 120 7.63 -10.85 0.64
CA SER A 120 7.27 -9.97 1.76
C SER A 120 6.54 -8.69 1.30
N VAL A 121 5.52 -8.86 0.47
CA VAL A 121 4.64 -7.79 -0.02
C VAL A 121 3.26 -7.97 0.60
N GLY A 122 2.63 -6.89 1.06
CA GLY A 122 1.22 -6.89 1.46
C GLY A 122 0.43 -5.84 0.70
N VAL A 123 -0.86 -6.12 0.52
CA VAL A 123 -1.81 -5.18 -0.08
C VAL A 123 -3.10 -5.20 0.73
N TRP A 124 -3.73 -4.04 0.86
CA TRP A 124 -4.98 -3.90 1.59
C TRP A 124 -5.93 -2.91 0.92
N ARG A 125 -7.23 -3.11 1.07
CA ARG A 125 -8.31 -2.21 0.63
C ARG A 125 -9.41 -2.13 1.69
N GLU A 126 -10.05 -0.97 1.80
CA GLU A 126 -11.16 -0.75 2.73
C GLU A 126 -12.41 -1.52 2.31
N PHE A 127 -12.69 -1.56 1.00
CA PHE A 127 -13.89 -2.22 0.46
C PHE A 127 -13.67 -2.74 -0.96
N THR A 128 -14.51 -3.70 -1.34
CA THR A 128 -14.58 -4.34 -2.65
C THR A 128 -15.71 -3.74 -3.50
N GLU A 129 -15.72 -4.01 -4.80
CA GLU A 129 -16.84 -3.57 -5.66
C GLU A 129 -18.17 -4.17 -5.19
N LYS A 130 -18.14 -5.39 -4.62
CA LYS A 130 -19.33 -6.05 -4.08
C LYS A 130 -19.90 -5.27 -2.89
N ASP A 131 -19.07 -4.80 -1.98
CA ASP A 131 -19.51 -4.05 -0.79
C ASP A 131 -20.18 -2.72 -1.18
N VAL A 132 -19.62 -2.06 -2.19
CA VAL A 132 -20.22 -0.83 -2.72
C VAL A 132 -21.55 -1.13 -3.43
N GLN A 133 -21.66 -2.23 -4.19
CA GLN A 133 -22.93 -2.63 -4.81
C GLN A 133 -24.00 -2.97 -3.77
N GLU A 134 -23.64 -3.61 -2.66
CA GLU A 134 -24.55 -3.87 -1.54
C GLU A 134 -25.02 -2.56 -0.89
N SER A 135 -24.11 -1.60 -0.72
CA SER A 135 -24.44 -0.25 -0.23
C SER A 135 -25.39 0.50 -1.17
N ILE A 136 -25.14 0.43 -2.49
CA ILE A 136 -26.03 1.01 -3.51
C ILE A 136 -27.43 0.41 -3.43
N ALA A 137 -27.55 -0.91 -3.26
CA ALA A 137 -28.85 -1.58 -3.14
C ALA A 137 -29.60 -1.10 -1.89
N ALA A 138 -28.93 -1.05 -0.74
CA ALA A 138 -29.52 -0.57 0.51
C ALA A 138 -30.00 0.89 0.43
N MET A 139 -29.20 1.78 -0.18
CA MET A 139 -29.56 3.19 -0.33
C MET A 139 -30.71 3.41 -1.31
N LYS A 140 -30.87 2.54 -2.31
CA LYS A 140 -32.04 2.56 -3.19
C LYS A 140 -33.31 2.16 -2.46
N GLU A 141 -33.22 1.22 -1.51
CA GLU A 141 -34.34 0.81 -0.66
C GLU A 141 -34.71 1.88 0.38
N SER A 142 -33.72 2.59 0.95
CA SER A 142 -33.97 3.69 1.90
C SER A 142 -34.39 5.01 1.25
N GLY A 143 -34.20 5.14 -0.08
CA GLY A 143 -34.49 6.37 -0.82
C GLY A 143 -33.39 7.42 -0.75
N GLU A 144 -32.19 7.07 -0.28
CA GLU A 144 -31.05 7.96 -0.08
C GLU A 144 -30.05 7.93 -1.25
N TYR A 145 -30.31 7.10 -2.28
CA TYR A 145 -29.38 6.89 -3.40
C TYR A 145 -29.03 8.16 -4.17
N GLU A 146 -30.03 8.98 -4.56
CA GLU A 146 -29.76 10.17 -5.39
C GLU A 146 -28.90 11.21 -4.65
N ASP A 147 -29.06 11.34 -3.34
CA ASP A 147 -28.28 12.26 -2.51
C ASP A 147 -26.82 11.79 -2.33
N ASN A 148 -26.54 10.50 -2.49
CA ASN A 148 -25.22 9.88 -2.29
C ASN A 148 -24.56 9.38 -3.57
N ARG A 149 -25.18 9.63 -4.73
CA ARG A 149 -24.77 9.00 -6.00
C ARG A 149 -23.32 9.30 -6.38
N GLU A 150 -22.88 10.55 -6.25
CA GLU A 150 -21.51 10.94 -6.60
C GLU A 150 -20.47 10.24 -5.73
N LEU A 151 -20.73 10.14 -4.41
CA LEU A 151 -19.87 9.43 -3.47
C LEU A 151 -19.79 7.93 -3.80
N LEU A 152 -20.92 7.31 -4.12
CA LEU A 152 -20.98 5.89 -4.50
C LEU A 152 -20.26 5.60 -5.82
N ASP A 153 -20.31 6.53 -6.77
CA ASP A 153 -19.59 6.41 -8.04
C ASP A 153 -18.06 6.50 -7.80
N GLU A 154 -17.60 7.39 -6.91
CA GLU A 154 -16.20 7.44 -6.47
C GLU A 154 -15.77 6.18 -5.73
N ASP A 155 -16.60 5.66 -4.83
CA ASP A 155 -16.32 4.42 -4.11
C ASP A 155 -16.21 3.24 -5.07
N LEU A 156 -17.09 3.14 -6.08
CA LEU A 156 -16.96 2.12 -7.12
C LEU A 156 -15.64 2.21 -7.89
N GLU A 157 -15.15 3.42 -8.17
CA GLU A 157 -13.84 3.60 -8.82
C GLU A 157 -12.70 3.12 -7.92
N LYS A 158 -12.73 3.49 -6.64
CA LYS A 158 -11.69 3.11 -5.66
C LYS A 158 -11.70 1.61 -5.34
N ALA A 159 -12.88 0.99 -5.30
CA ALA A 159 -13.09 -0.41 -4.95
C ALA A 159 -12.40 -1.41 -5.92
N ARG A 160 -12.09 -0.94 -7.14
CA ARG A 160 -11.41 -1.72 -8.18
C ARG A 160 -9.95 -2.01 -7.86
N ASN A 161 -9.36 -1.27 -6.92
CA ASN A 161 -7.92 -1.29 -6.67
C ASN A 161 -7.61 -1.49 -5.18
N PHE A 162 -6.37 -1.85 -4.89
CA PHE A 162 -5.86 -1.80 -3.51
C PHE A 162 -5.49 -0.38 -3.12
N TRP A 163 -5.64 -0.09 -1.83
CA TRP A 163 -5.46 1.24 -1.26
C TRP A 163 -4.09 1.38 -0.61
N THR A 164 -3.53 0.27 -0.15
CA THR A 164 -2.15 0.23 0.31
C THR A 164 -1.35 -0.85 -0.38
N ILE A 165 -0.05 -0.60 -0.47
CA ILE A 165 0.94 -1.60 -0.80
C ILE A 165 2.14 -1.42 0.12
N GLY A 166 2.56 -2.50 0.75
CA GLY A 166 3.68 -2.52 1.66
C GLY A 166 4.73 -3.56 1.31
N ILE A 167 5.97 -3.29 1.68
CA ILE A 167 7.10 -4.21 1.57
C ILE A 167 7.82 -4.31 2.91
N GLY A 168 8.14 -5.53 3.32
CA GLY A 168 8.81 -5.82 4.58
C GLY A 168 10.12 -6.57 4.43
N THR A 169 10.87 -6.66 5.52
CA THR A 169 12.01 -7.56 5.66
C THR A 169 11.59 -9.03 5.45
N PRO A 170 12.52 -9.93 5.08
CA PRO A 170 12.19 -11.35 4.93
C PRO A 170 11.48 -11.91 6.17
N GLY A 171 10.32 -12.55 5.95
CA GLY A 171 9.49 -13.09 7.03
C GLY A 171 8.57 -12.07 7.71
N TYR A 172 8.40 -10.87 7.17
CA TYR A 172 7.45 -9.91 7.73
C TYR A 172 6.01 -10.45 7.76
N TYR A 173 5.61 -11.16 6.70
CA TYR A 173 4.29 -11.79 6.56
C TYR A 173 4.30 -13.29 6.88
N THR A 174 5.30 -13.81 7.60
CA THR A 174 5.21 -15.21 8.03
C THR A 174 4.10 -15.37 9.06
N ILE A 175 3.15 -16.26 8.76
CA ILE A 175 2.11 -16.71 9.68
C ILE A 175 2.81 -17.38 10.87
N SER A 176 2.63 -16.83 12.07
CA SER A 176 3.14 -17.39 13.33
C SER A 176 2.40 -18.66 13.75
#